data_AF-A0A8J1U1P2-F1
#
_entry.id   AF-A0A8J1U1P2-F1
#
_cell.length_a   1.000
_cell.length_b   1.000
_cell.length_c   1.000
_cell.angle_alpha   90.00
_cell.angle_beta   90.00
_cell.angle_gamma   90.00
#
_symmetry.space_group_name_H-M   'P 1'
#
loop_
_entity.id
_entity.type
_entity.pdbx_description
1 polymer ?
#
loop_
_entity_poly.entity_id
_entity_poly.type
_entity_poly.pdbx_seq_one_letter_code
_entity_poly.pdbx_strand_id
1 'polypeptide(L)'
;SHGITVLWKNGKLLAWMSTTTKWWKTSWDEPVKGIWHHLILAWDKDLNEMQFYVDGVEVDEDEEPDNRAAPPQLYNDIFLGRPNNAMSNFGEVIIDELMFWNDHHGFEFAERLYNMYADHIYYMPMEERRGDTLVGSGLNGRVYNNASLIEGKIGQ
;
A
#
# COMPACT_ATOMS: atom_id res chain seq x y z
N SER A 1 -6.76 -8.14 14.08
CA SER A 1 -6.84 -7.10 13.04
C SER A 1 -5.45 -6.82 12.55
N HIS A 2 -5.32 -6.85 11.24
CA HIS A 2 -4.11 -6.54 10.52
C HIS A 2 -4.31 -5.20 9.85
N GLY A 3 -3.27 -4.40 9.75
CA GLY A 3 -3.34 -3.09 9.12
C GLY A 3 -2.01 -2.74 8.50
N ILE A 4 -2.08 -2.19 7.29
CA ILE A 4 -0.94 -1.64 6.56
C ILE A 4 -1.04 -0.12 6.56
N THR A 5 0.08 0.57 6.60
CA THR A 5 0.15 2.02 6.45
C THR A 5 1.35 2.38 5.61
N VAL A 6 1.14 3.20 4.59
CA VAL A 6 2.21 3.84 3.83
C VAL A 6 2.04 5.34 3.98
N LEU A 7 3.07 6.04 4.45
CA LEU A 7 2.98 7.46 4.75
C LEU A 7 4.26 8.19 4.39
N TRP A 8 4.13 9.36 3.78
CA TRP A 8 5.26 10.26 3.58
C TRP A 8 5.48 11.13 4.81
N LYS A 9 6.67 11.13 5.39
CA LYS A 9 7.03 11.99 6.52
C LYS A 9 8.52 12.30 6.53
N ASN A 10 8.87 13.57 6.74
CA ASN A 10 10.26 14.04 6.85
C ASN A 10 11.16 13.62 5.68
N GLY A 11 10.61 13.59 4.47
CA GLY A 11 11.35 13.21 3.25
C GLY A 11 11.45 11.71 3.01
N LYS A 12 10.89 10.88 3.91
CA LYS A 12 10.90 9.42 3.79
C LYS A 12 9.52 8.89 3.49
N LEU A 13 9.46 7.77 2.78
CA LEU A 13 8.25 6.96 2.71
C LEU A 13 8.36 5.88 3.78
N LEU A 14 7.47 5.88 4.77
CA LEU A 14 7.43 4.85 5.82
C LEU A 14 6.34 3.85 5.49
N ALA A 15 6.64 2.57 5.63
CA ALA A 15 5.71 1.48 5.41
C ALA A 15 5.65 0.59 6.64
N TRP A 16 4.47 0.49 7.25
CA TRP A 16 4.27 -0.28 8.47
C TRP A 16 3.22 -1.36 8.26
N MET A 17 3.52 -2.56 8.74
CA MET A 17 2.54 -3.62 8.91
C MET A 17 2.27 -3.81 10.40
N SER A 18 1.03 -4.09 10.75
CA SER A 18 0.67 -4.33 12.14
C SER A 18 -0.30 -5.48 12.28
N THR A 19 -0.11 -6.28 13.32
CA THR A 19 -1.11 -7.18 13.85
C THR A 19 -1.69 -6.59 15.14
N THR A 20 -2.47 -7.41 15.86
CA THR A 20 -2.90 -7.11 17.23
C THR A 20 -1.76 -7.03 18.23
N THR A 21 -0.64 -7.71 17.98
CA THR A 21 0.43 -7.92 18.96
C THR A 21 1.80 -7.44 18.49
N LYS A 22 2.00 -7.21 17.19
CA LYS A 22 3.31 -6.90 16.62
C LYS A 22 3.24 -5.81 15.56
N TRP A 23 4.30 -5.01 15.45
CA TRP A 23 4.52 -4.02 14.38
C TRP A 23 5.83 -4.31 13.65
N TRP A 24 5.75 -4.26 12.32
CA TRP A 24 6.89 -4.22 11.43
C TRP A 24 6.98 -2.84 10.80
N LYS A 25 8.20 -2.32 10.64
CA LYS A 25 8.44 -0.98 10.14
C LYS A 25 9.61 -0.98 9.17
N THR A 26 9.32 -0.60 7.94
CA THR A 26 10.33 -0.33 6.92
C THR A 26 10.21 1.12 6.44
N SER A 27 11.22 1.58 5.72
CA SER A 27 11.32 2.93 5.22
C SER A 27 12.09 3.02 3.92
N TRP A 28 11.83 4.07 3.16
CA TRP A 28 12.62 4.44 2.01
C TRP A 28 13.01 5.91 2.12
N ASP A 29 14.31 6.18 2.12
CA ASP A 29 14.89 7.47 2.50
C ASP A 29 14.98 8.48 1.36
N GLU A 30 14.88 8.02 0.11
CA GLU A 30 15.13 8.86 -1.08
C GLU A 30 14.00 8.86 -2.11
N PRO A 31 12.72 9.02 -1.72
CA PRO A 31 11.66 9.14 -2.68
C PRO A 31 11.78 10.43 -3.50
N VAL A 32 11.76 10.28 -4.83
CA VAL A 32 11.80 11.42 -5.75
C VAL A 32 10.36 11.83 -6.08
N LYS A 33 10.03 13.08 -5.78
CA LYS A 33 8.69 13.62 -6.06
C LYS A 33 8.48 13.85 -7.55
N GLY A 34 7.24 13.64 -8.00
CA GLY A 34 6.84 13.95 -9.37
C GLY A 34 7.28 12.90 -10.40
N ILE A 35 7.85 11.79 -9.96
CA ILE A 35 8.08 10.61 -10.79
C ILE A 35 7.29 9.42 -10.24
N TRP A 36 6.92 8.51 -11.14
CA TRP A 36 6.25 7.27 -10.79
C TRP A 36 7.25 6.28 -10.22
N HIS A 37 6.85 5.61 -9.14
CA HIS A 37 7.59 4.51 -8.53
C HIS A 37 6.67 3.31 -8.34
N HIS A 38 7.18 2.12 -8.60
CA HIS A 38 6.49 0.86 -8.30
C HIS A 38 6.86 0.42 -6.88
N LEU A 39 5.85 0.21 -6.02
CA LEU A 39 6.06 -0.12 -4.61
C LEU A 39 5.49 -1.51 -4.32
N ILE A 40 6.27 -2.36 -3.64
CA ILE A 40 5.79 -3.64 -3.13
C ILE A 40 6.12 -3.74 -1.64
N LEU A 41 5.11 -4.10 -0.84
CA LEU A 41 5.27 -4.43 0.56
C LEU A 41 4.92 -5.91 0.74
N ALA A 42 5.94 -6.71 1.05
CA ALA A 42 5.78 -8.13 1.34
C ALA A 42 5.82 -8.33 2.86
N TRP A 43 4.95 -9.19 3.38
CA TRP A 43 4.94 -9.53 4.79
C TRP A 43 4.65 -11.01 4.98
N ASP A 44 5.49 -11.67 5.76
CA ASP A 44 5.35 -13.07 6.15
C ASP A 44 5.22 -13.19 7.67
N LYS A 45 4.05 -13.64 8.11
CA LYS A 45 3.76 -13.82 9.54
C LYS A 45 4.56 -14.96 10.17
N ASP A 46 4.88 -15.99 9.39
CA ASP A 46 5.52 -17.22 9.86
C ASP A 46 7.03 -17.01 9.94
N LEU A 47 7.60 -16.24 9.02
CA LEU A 47 8.99 -15.77 9.08
C LEU A 47 9.18 -14.58 10.05
N ASN A 48 8.10 -13.89 10.43
CA ASN A 48 8.14 -12.61 11.16
C ASN A 48 8.90 -11.51 10.42
N GLU A 49 8.73 -11.45 9.11
CA GLU A 49 9.50 -10.58 8.23
C GLU A 49 8.57 -9.64 7.44
N MET A 50 9.01 -8.40 7.24
CA MET A 50 8.43 -7.45 6.29
C MET A 50 9.53 -6.92 5.40
N GLN A 51 9.30 -6.91 4.09
CA GLN A 51 10.23 -6.37 3.10
C GLN A 51 9.57 -5.25 2.31
N PHE A 52 10.36 -4.24 1.95
CA PHE A 52 9.93 -3.12 1.12
C PHE A 52 10.77 -3.04 -0.14
N TYR A 53 10.11 -3.09 -1.29
CA TYR A 53 10.73 -2.94 -2.60
C TYR A 53 10.24 -1.67 -3.29
N VAL A 54 11.17 -1.01 -3.98
CA VAL A 54 10.92 0.15 -4.84
C VAL A 54 11.56 -0.11 -6.19
N ASP A 55 10.77 0.00 -7.26
CA ASP A 55 11.20 -0.23 -8.64
C ASP A 55 11.89 -1.59 -8.83
N GLY A 56 11.43 -2.60 -8.09
CA GLY A 56 11.95 -3.98 -8.13
C GLY A 56 13.18 -4.23 -7.26
N VAL A 57 13.70 -3.22 -6.56
CA VAL A 57 14.86 -3.33 -5.67
C VAL A 57 14.42 -3.26 -4.22
N GLU A 58 14.91 -4.16 -3.38
CA GLU A 58 14.67 -4.08 -1.93
C GLU A 58 15.37 -2.86 -1.35
N VAL A 59 14.63 -2.03 -0.62
CA VAL A 59 15.15 -0.80 0.00
C VAL A 59 15.28 -0.90 1.51
N ASP A 60 14.51 -1.79 2.15
CA ASP A 60 14.52 -1.99 3.60
C ASP A 60 13.75 -3.27 4.00
N GLU A 61 14.10 -3.83 5.15
CA GLU A 61 13.47 -5.03 5.73
C GLU A 61 13.36 -4.92 7.26
N ASP A 62 12.41 -5.64 7.85
CA ASP A 62 12.25 -5.77 9.29
C ASP A 62 11.95 -7.23 9.66
N GLU A 63 12.92 -7.92 10.24
CA GLU A 63 12.83 -9.29 10.74
C GLU A 63 12.58 -9.35 12.28
N GLU A 64 12.65 -8.21 12.96
CA GLU A 64 12.59 -8.10 14.43
C GLU A 64 11.43 -7.20 14.88
N PRO A 65 10.17 -7.63 14.67
CA PRO A 65 9.02 -6.78 14.93
C PRO A 65 8.88 -6.39 16.40
N ASP A 66 8.51 -5.13 16.62
CA ASP A 66 8.20 -4.59 17.93
C ASP A 66 6.94 -5.23 18.51
N ASN A 67 6.98 -5.52 19.82
CA ASN A 67 5.78 -5.89 20.57
C ASN A 67 4.84 -4.68 20.74
N ARG A 68 3.54 -4.94 20.57
CA ARG A 68 2.50 -3.92 20.64
C ARG A 68 1.76 -3.99 21.97
N ALA A 69 1.77 -2.88 22.71
CA ALA A 69 1.13 -2.79 24.02
C ALA A 69 -0.41 -2.75 23.99
N ALA A 70 -1.03 -2.31 22.88
CA ALA A 70 -2.48 -2.23 22.74
C ALA A 70 -2.90 -2.49 21.28
N PRO A 71 -4.01 -3.21 21.03
CA PRO A 71 -4.47 -3.53 19.68
C PRO A 71 -4.81 -2.28 18.85
N PRO A 72 -4.78 -2.36 17.51
CA PRO A 72 -5.14 -1.24 16.66
C PRO A 72 -6.60 -0.83 16.85
N GLN A 73 -6.84 0.47 16.72
CA GLN A 73 -8.18 0.97 16.46
C GLN A 73 -8.64 0.36 15.14
N LEU A 74 -9.75 -0.37 15.20
CA LEU A 74 -10.24 -1.16 14.07
C LEU A 74 -10.91 -0.23 13.07
N TYR A 75 -10.34 -0.16 11.88
CA TYR A 75 -11.00 0.36 10.69
C TYR A 75 -11.17 -0.81 9.73
N ASN A 76 -12.37 -0.94 9.17
CA ASN A 76 -12.66 -1.95 8.14
C ASN A 76 -12.43 -1.39 6.73
N ASP A 77 -12.00 -0.13 6.64
CA ASP A 77 -11.79 0.61 5.40
C ASP A 77 -10.31 0.91 5.19
N ILE A 78 -9.91 0.96 3.92
CA ILE A 78 -8.60 1.44 3.49
C ILE A 78 -8.76 2.91 3.06
N PHE A 79 -7.87 3.77 3.55
CA PHE A 79 -7.88 5.20 3.24
C PHE A 79 -6.68 5.54 2.37
N LEU A 80 -6.94 6.18 1.23
CA LEU A 80 -5.91 6.67 0.32
C LEU A 80 -5.86 8.20 0.38
N GLY A 81 -4.66 8.77 0.29
CA GLY A 81 -4.45 10.22 0.29
C GLY A 81 -4.69 10.91 1.64
N ARG A 82 -4.89 10.15 2.73
CA ARG A 82 -5.07 10.68 4.10
C ARG A 82 -4.87 9.59 5.16
N PRO A 83 -4.58 9.94 6.43
CA PRO A 83 -4.62 8.98 7.52
C PRO A 83 -6.06 8.57 7.87
N ASN A 84 -6.21 7.39 8.47
CA ASN A 84 -7.50 6.84 8.92
C ASN A 84 -8.15 7.65 10.05
N ASN A 85 -7.35 8.34 10.89
CA ASN A 85 -7.81 9.03 12.09
C ASN A 85 -7.98 10.56 11.95
N ALA A 86 -7.66 11.16 10.79
CA ALA A 86 -7.81 12.61 10.59
C ALA A 86 -8.47 12.91 9.25
N MET A 87 -9.76 13.29 9.28
CA MET A 87 -10.58 13.39 8.07
C MET A 87 -10.25 14.55 7.12
N SER A 88 -9.52 15.56 7.61
CA SER A 88 -9.19 16.77 6.86
C SER A 88 -7.72 16.85 6.44
N ASN A 89 -6.89 15.87 6.79
CA ASN A 89 -5.46 15.89 6.49
C ASN A 89 -5.17 15.15 5.19
N PHE A 90 -5.40 15.82 4.06
CA PHE A 90 -5.16 15.25 2.74
C PHE A 90 -3.71 15.49 2.29
N GLY A 91 -3.10 14.45 1.74
CA GLY A 91 -1.82 14.54 1.04
C GLY A 91 -2.02 14.71 -0.47
N GLU A 92 -1.03 15.30 -1.12
CA GLU A 92 -0.92 15.29 -2.58
C GLU A 92 -0.24 13.98 -2.99
N VAL A 93 -1.03 13.05 -3.53
CA VAL A 93 -0.55 11.75 -4.00
C VAL A 93 -1.31 11.36 -5.26
N ILE A 94 -0.62 10.71 -6.18
CA ILE A 94 -1.20 10.03 -7.33
C ILE A 94 -0.90 8.55 -7.11
N ILE A 95 -1.93 7.71 -7.27
CA ILE A 95 -1.85 6.27 -7.10
C ILE A 95 -2.42 5.65 -8.36
N ASP A 96 -1.81 4.56 -8.77
CA ASP A 96 -2.23 3.73 -9.89
C ASP A 96 -2.06 2.26 -9.49
N GLU A 97 -2.80 1.36 -10.13
CA GLU A 97 -2.57 -0.09 -10.03
C GLU A 97 -2.53 -0.65 -8.59
N LEU A 98 -3.42 -0.18 -7.70
CA LEU A 98 -3.41 -0.61 -6.30
C LEU A 98 -3.91 -2.05 -6.16
N MET A 99 -3.05 -2.94 -5.67
CA MET A 99 -3.33 -4.36 -5.54
C MET A 99 -3.04 -4.90 -4.13
N PHE A 100 -3.77 -5.96 -3.75
CA PHE A 100 -3.53 -6.75 -2.55
C PHE A 100 -3.57 -8.24 -2.89
N TRP A 101 -2.62 -8.99 -2.33
CA TRP A 101 -2.48 -10.44 -2.53
C TRP A 101 -2.64 -11.20 -1.20
N ASN A 102 -2.99 -12.48 -1.27
CA ASN A 102 -3.13 -13.34 -0.08
C ASN A 102 -1.90 -14.23 0.18
N ASP A 103 -0.92 -14.19 -0.71
CA ASP A 103 0.20 -15.12 -0.67
C ASP A 103 1.51 -14.35 -0.46
N HIS A 104 2.38 -14.94 0.35
CA HIS A 104 3.71 -14.40 0.55
C HIS A 104 4.55 -14.78 -0.66
N HIS A 105 4.55 -13.90 -1.64
CA HIS A 105 5.42 -14.06 -2.77
C HIS A 105 6.78 -13.44 -2.45
N GLY A 106 7.73 -14.27 -2.02
CA GLY A 106 9.13 -13.85 -1.92
C GLY A 106 9.68 -13.31 -3.25
N PHE A 107 10.88 -12.71 -3.19
CA PHE A 107 11.65 -12.00 -4.24
C PHE A 107 11.40 -12.40 -5.71
N GLU A 108 11.19 -13.68 -6.04
CA GLU A 108 10.89 -14.12 -7.42
C GLU A 108 9.57 -13.57 -8.03
N PHE A 109 8.74 -12.87 -7.26
CA PHE A 109 7.48 -12.29 -7.75
C PHE A 109 7.57 -10.82 -8.13
N ALA A 110 8.50 -10.06 -7.53
CA ALA A 110 8.74 -8.67 -7.90
C ALA A 110 9.22 -8.53 -9.37
N GLU A 111 9.90 -9.54 -9.91
CA GLU A 111 10.34 -9.59 -11.30
C GLU A 111 9.27 -10.11 -12.29
N ARG A 112 8.17 -10.70 -11.79
CA ARG A 112 7.09 -11.27 -12.63
C ARG A 112 5.82 -10.42 -12.56
N LEU A 113 5.90 -9.20 -13.08
CA LEU A 113 4.75 -8.30 -13.33
C LEU A 113 3.53 -9.04 -13.93
N TYR A 114 3.74 -10.04 -14.79
CA TYR A 114 2.67 -10.79 -15.42
C TYR A 114 1.83 -11.66 -14.45
N ASN A 115 2.45 -12.21 -13.39
CA ASN A 115 1.73 -13.01 -12.39
C ASN A 115 1.09 -12.13 -11.30
N MET A 116 1.58 -10.90 -11.10
CA MET A 116 1.02 -9.94 -10.13
C MET A 116 -0.47 -9.63 -10.43
N TYR A 117 -0.85 -9.61 -11.70
CA TYR A 117 -2.24 -9.35 -12.11
C TYR A 117 -3.18 -10.56 -11.97
N ALA A 118 -2.67 -11.79 -11.87
CA ALA A 118 -3.49 -12.99 -11.95
C ALA A 118 -4.07 -13.43 -10.59
N ASP A 119 -3.36 -13.16 -9.49
CA ASP A 119 -3.66 -13.74 -8.16
C ASP A 119 -3.98 -12.69 -7.06
N HIS A 120 -4.39 -11.48 -7.45
CA HIS A 120 -4.80 -10.46 -6.48
C HIS A 120 -6.18 -10.79 -5.87
N ILE A 121 -6.37 -10.46 -4.59
CA ILE A 121 -7.69 -10.49 -3.93
C ILE A 121 -8.45 -9.20 -4.24
N TYR A 122 -7.72 -8.09 -4.23
CA TYR A 122 -8.26 -6.75 -4.44
C TYR A 122 -7.42 -6.03 -5.46
N TYR A 123 -8.08 -5.34 -6.38
CA TYR A 123 -7.43 -4.57 -7.42
C TYR A 123 -8.23 -3.33 -7.78
N MET A 124 -7.58 -2.17 -7.66
CA MET A 124 -8.13 -0.88 -8.02
C MET A 124 -7.23 -0.27 -9.11
N PRO A 125 -7.61 -0.41 -10.40
CA PRO A 125 -6.81 0.07 -11.53
C PRO A 125 -6.74 1.60 -11.60
N MET A 126 -7.63 2.32 -10.92
CA MET A 126 -7.72 3.79 -10.99
C MET A 126 -8.17 4.37 -12.35
N GLU A 127 -8.64 3.54 -13.29
CA GLU A 127 -8.98 3.97 -14.66
C GLU A 127 -10.42 4.50 -14.86
N GLU A 128 -11.40 4.00 -14.11
CA GLU A 128 -12.81 4.33 -14.32
C GLU A 128 -13.49 4.69 -13.01
N ARG A 129 -14.33 5.73 -13.04
CA ARG A 129 -15.27 6.04 -11.96
C ARG A 129 -16.71 6.10 -12.48
N ARG A 130 -17.64 5.59 -11.69
CA ARG A 130 -19.10 5.68 -11.90
C ARG A 130 -19.71 6.49 -10.76
N GLY A 131 -19.94 7.78 -11.01
CA GLY A 131 -20.33 8.71 -9.95
C GLY A 131 -19.20 8.91 -8.95
N ASP A 132 -19.44 8.59 -7.68
CA ASP A 132 -18.46 8.63 -6.59
C ASP A 132 -17.77 7.26 -6.37
N THR A 133 -18.10 6.25 -7.16
CA THR A 133 -17.52 4.91 -7.02
C THR A 133 -16.38 4.72 -8.00
N LEU A 134 -15.23 4.29 -7.49
CA LEU A 134 -14.10 3.86 -8.30
C LEU A 134 -14.31 2.40 -8.72
N VAL A 135 -14.15 2.13 -10.02
CA VAL A 135 -14.29 0.78 -10.57
C VAL A 135 -13.03 -0.03 -10.25
N GLY A 136 -13.23 -1.25 -9.76
CA GLY A 136 -12.18 -2.20 -9.43
C GLY A 136 -12.77 -3.57 -9.12
N SER A 137 -11.92 -4.48 -8.62
CA SER A 137 -12.26 -5.85 -8.26
C SER A 137 -12.04 -6.08 -6.76
N GLY A 138 -12.98 -6.77 -6.13
CA GLY A 138 -12.90 -7.21 -4.73
C GLY A 138 -13.07 -6.11 -3.66
N LEU A 139 -12.91 -4.82 -4.00
CA LEU A 139 -13.19 -3.67 -3.12
C LEU A 139 -14.15 -2.67 -3.77
N ASN A 140 -14.98 -2.04 -2.95
CA ASN A 140 -15.79 -0.90 -3.36
C ASN A 140 -15.07 0.40 -2.97
N GLY A 141 -14.35 1.01 -3.93
CA GLY A 141 -13.70 2.29 -3.72
C GLY A 141 -14.68 3.45 -3.80
N ARG A 142 -14.64 4.37 -2.84
CA ARG A 142 -15.42 5.61 -2.88
C ARG A 142 -14.51 6.83 -2.93
N VAL A 143 -14.74 7.68 -3.92
CA VAL A 143 -14.02 8.93 -4.13
C VAL A 143 -14.67 10.01 -3.29
N TYR A 144 -13.86 10.73 -2.51
CA TYR A 144 -14.31 11.82 -1.65
C TYR A 144 -13.67 13.14 -2.10
N ASN A 145 -14.39 14.24 -1.89
CA ASN A 145 -13.95 15.61 -2.18
C ASN A 145 -13.53 15.78 -3.66
N ASN A 146 -12.38 16.44 -3.89
CA ASN A 146 -11.91 16.85 -5.21
C ASN A 146 -10.88 15.87 -5.81
N ALA A 147 -10.77 14.65 -5.29
CA ALA A 147 -9.95 13.62 -5.91
C ALA A 147 -10.44 13.38 -7.35
N SER A 148 -9.49 13.34 -8.27
CA SER A 148 -9.75 13.31 -9.72
C SER A 148 -8.97 12.16 -10.33
N LEU A 149 -9.56 11.53 -11.36
CA LEU A 149 -8.83 10.61 -12.22
C LEU A 149 -7.94 11.43 -13.15
N ILE A 150 -6.70 10.99 -13.29
CA ILE A 150 -5.73 11.51 -14.25
C ILE A 150 -5.10 10.30 -14.97
N GLU A 151 -4.35 10.56 -16.03
CA GLU A 151 -3.66 9.48 -16.76
C GLU A 151 -2.65 8.76 -15.85
N GLY A 152 -2.81 7.44 -15.75
CA GLY A 152 -1.94 6.54 -15.00
C GLY A 152 -0.62 6.25 -15.70
N LYS A 153 0.19 5.38 -15.10
CA LYS A 153 1.47 4.90 -15.65
C LYS A 153 1.29 3.62 -16.47
N ILE A 154 0.33 2.77 -16.13
CA ILE A 154 0.05 1.47 -16.76
C ILE A 154 -1.42 1.46 -17.23
N GLY A 155 -1.76 0.62 -18.22
CA GLY A 155 -3.18 0.26 -18.48
C GLY A 155 -3.96 1.01 -19.57
N GLN A 156 -3.31 1.48 -20.64
CA GLN A 156 -4.02 1.98 -21.84
C GLN A 156 -4.79 0.87 -22.60
#